data_AF-A0A2A4IU96-F1
#
_entry.id   AF-A0A2A4IU96-F1
#
_cell.length_a   1.000
_cell.length_b   1.000
_cell.length_c   1.000
_cell.angle_alpha   90.00
_cell.angle_beta   90.00
_cell.angle_gamma   90.00
#
_symmetry.space_group_name_H-M   'P 1'
#
loop_
_entity.id
_entity.type
_entity.pdbx_description
1 polymer ?
#
loop_
_entity_poly.entity_id
_entity_poly.type
_entity_poly.pdbx_seq_one_letter_code
_entity_poly.pdbx_strand_id
1 'polypeptide(L)'
;SLEAGLSGDCEFRERTQHLCDAWRRIHSLCQHSAPSTHPHLLSWLQRHTARIVLQTEWQSPKSKEEHKSLEEAIDAFIKECSEHPGGSRDAGPPPWETQLVARGEWFKKILSNPWGHPVLRALLDPRGEPSSDQEVLEWLKEERGVMFVTRLRQLAASKCDDLALSLSSAVMQRVRSAAKPPADAENNDQPADVTDKPKADKPSFEDILKSEAGFTVDVWELLTDMEFVLLHKRDKRARCIEL
;
A
#
# COMPACT_ATOMS: atom_id res chain seq x y z
N SER A 1 -5.35 26.00 2.15
CA SER A 1 -5.94 24.86 1.39
C SER A 1 -5.50 23.56 2.05
N LEU A 2 -6.36 22.54 2.18
CA LEU A 2 -6.00 21.25 2.81
C LEU A 2 -4.78 20.60 2.15
N GLU A 3 -4.70 20.65 0.82
CA GLU A 3 -3.55 20.14 0.07
C GLU A 3 -2.25 20.86 0.45
N ALA A 4 -2.29 22.20 0.55
CA ALA A 4 -1.11 22.98 0.90
C ALA A 4 -0.60 22.65 2.32
N GLY A 5 -1.50 22.36 3.26
CA GLY A 5 -1.14 21.95 4.61
C GLY A 5 -0.60 20.51 4.69
N LEU A 6 -1.06 19.62 3.81
CA LEU A 6 -0.65 18.21 3.79
C LEU A 6 0.62 17.95 2.97
N SER A 7 0.89 18.79 1.98
CA SER A 7 2.04 18.70 1.07
C SER A 7 3.11 19.76 1.34
N GLY A 8 2.83 20.75 2.18
CA GLY A 8 3.74 21.85 2.49
C GLY A 8 4.84 21.51 3.51
N ASP A 9 5.80 22.43 3.61
CA ASP A 9 6.89 22.41 4.59
C ASP A 9 6.40 22.92 5.95
N CYS A 10 5.54 22.13 6.59
CA CYS A 10 5.07 22.36 7.95
C CYS A 10 5.62 21.30 8.92
N GLU A 11 5.55 21.63 10.20
CA GLU A 11 5.93 20.71 11.28
C GLU A 11 5.03 19.48 11.31
N PHE A 12 5.56 18.35 11.79
CA PHE A 12 4.85 17.06 11.83
C PHE A 12 3.48 17.15 12.51
N ARG A 13 3.40 17.88 13.62
CA ARG A 13 2.15 18.11 14.37
C ARG A 13 1.12 18.86 13.54
N GLU A 14 1.54 19.94 12.87
CA GLU A 14 0.66 20.76 12.04
C GLU A 14 0.15 19.96 10.83
N ARG A 15 1.03 19.20 10.17
CA ARG A 15 0.65 18.29 9.09
C ARG A 15 -0.36 17.25 9.55
N THR A 16 -0.18 16.69 10.75
CA THR A 16 -1.12 15.74 11.34
C THR A 16 -2.47 16.38 11.63
N GLN A 17 -2.50 17.62 12.12
CA GLN A 17 -3.76 18.35 12.31
C GLN A 17 -4.51 18.54 10.99
N HIS A 18 -3.81 18.91 9.91
CA HIS A 18 -4.42 19.00 8.59
C HIS A 18 -4.98 17.67 8.09
N LEU A 19 -4.32 16.55 8.41
CA LEU A 19 -4.82 15.21 8.10
C LEU A 19 -6.09 14.90 8.88
N CYS A 20 -6.14 15.22 10.19
CA CYS A 20 -7.34 15.08 10.99
C CYS A 20 -8.51 15.89 10.41
N ASP A 21 -8.25 17.13 9.97
CA ASP A 21 -9.26 17.97 9.33
C ASP A 21 -9.72 17.41 7.98
N ALA A 22 -8.82 16.77 7.22
CA ALA A 22 -9.17 16.08 5.99
C ALA A 22 -10.11 14.89 6.25
N TRP A 23 -9.81 14.05 7.25
CA TRP A 23 -10.69 12.96 7.68
C TRP A 23 -12.07 13.46 8.10
N ARG A 24 -12.16 14.54 8.87
CA ARG A 24 -13.44 15.12 9.29
C ARG A 24 -14.25 15.76 8.15
N ARG A 25 -13.63 16.06 7.00
CA ARG A 25 -14.27 16.76 5.88
C ARG A 25 -14.52 15.86 4.68
N ILE A 26 -13.90 14.69 4.60
CA ILE A 26 -13.93 13.85 3.40
C ILE A 26 -15.34 13.43 3.03
N HIS A 27 -16.20 13.16 4.01
CA HIS A 27 -17.60 12.81 3.79
C HIS A 27 -18.33 13.95 3.04
N SER A 28 -18.27 15.17 3.58
CA SER A 28 -18.82 16.36 2.93
C SER A 28 -18.20 16.63 1.55
N LEU A 29 -16.88 16.47 1.39
CA LEU A 29 -16.22 16.64 0.11
C LEU A 29 -16.71 15.64 -0.95
N CYS A 30 -16.93 14.38 -0.58
CA CYS A 30 -17.49 13.37 -1.47
C CYS A 30 -18.96 13.69 -1.83
N GLN A 31 -19.77 14.13 -0.86
CA GLN A 31 -21.18 14.49 -1.11
C GLN A 31 -21.34 15.65 -2.10
N HIS A 32 -20.41 16.62 -2.09
CA HIS A 32 -20.49 17.81 -2.93
C HIS A 32 -19.61 17.74 -4.19
N SER A 33 -19.00 16.59 -4.47
CA SER A 33 -18.17 16.38 -5.66
C SER A 33 -18.82 15.42 -6.65
N ALA A 34 -18.41 15.52 -7.92
CA ALA A 34 -18.85 14.59 -8.95
C ALA A 34 -18.37 13.15 -8.62
N PRO A 35 -19.14 12.10 -8.97
CA PRO A 35 -18.74 10.71 -8.73
C PRO A 35 -17.37 10.34 -9.30
N SER A 36 -16.99 10.93 -10.44
CA SER A 36 -15.67 10.77 -11.05
C SER A 36 -14.51 11.30 -10.18
N THR A 37 -14.80 12.19 -9.23
CA THR A 37 -13.81 12.79 -8.32
C THR A 37 -13.57 11.94 -7.07
N HIS A 38 -14.51 11.07 -6.69
CA HIS A 38 -14.42 10.27 -5.46
C HIS A 38 -13.16 9.39 -5.40
N PRO A 39 -12.76 8.64 -6.45
CA PRO A 39 -11.55 7.83 -6.40
C PRO A 39 -10.29 8.65 -6.12
N HIS A 40 -10.24 9.88 -6.64
CA HIS A 40 -9.11 10.80 -6.42
C HIS A 40 -9.05 11.30 -4.97
N LEU A 41 -10.21 11.67 -4.39
CA LEU A 41 -10.30 12.09 -2.99
C LEU A 41 -9.92 10.96 -2.02
N LEU A 42 -10.42 9.74 -2.27
CA LEU A 42 -10.07 8.57 -1.48
C LEU A 42 -8.57 8.24 -1.58
N SER A 43 -8.03 8.21 -2.79
CA SER A 43 -6.59 7.96 -3.02
C SER A 43 -5.72 9.02 -2.36
N TRP A 44 -6.14 10.28 -2.43
CA TRP A 44 -5.49 11.41 -1.80
C TRP A 44 -5.42 11.24 -0.28
N LEU A 45 -6.57 11.04 0.38
CA LEU A 45 -6.63 10.87 1.83
C LEU A 45 -5.82 9.66 2.30
N GLN A 46 -5.92 8.53 1.60
CA GLN A 46 -5.16 7.32 1.92
C GLN A 46 -3.65 7.53 1.81
N ARG A 47 -3.19 8.22 0.75
CA ARG A 47 -1.77 8.52 0.56
C ARG A 47 -1.21 9.41 1.66
N HIS A 48 -1.93 10.47 2.04
CA HIS A 48 -1.49 11.34 3.12
C HIS A 48 -1.52 10.65 4.48
N THR A 49 -2.54 9.83 4.74
CA THR A 49 -2.61 9.01 5.96
C THR A 49 -1.42 8.06 6.04
N ALA A 50 -1.16 7.29 4.98
CA ALA A 50 -0.01 6.38 4.91
C ALA A 50 1.32 7.11 5.12
N ARG A 51 1.50 8.28 4.50
CA ARG A 51 2.74 9.07 4.63
C ARG A 51 2.98 9.53 6.07
N ILE A 52 1.95 9.98 6.77
CA ILE A 52 2.07 10.42 8.17
C ILE A 52 2.39 9.25 9.10
N VAL A 53 1.60 8.16 9.04
CA VAL A 53 1.73 7.06 10.01
C VAL A 53 3.05 6.29 9.86
N LEU A 54 3.67 6.33 8.67
CA LEU A 54 4.93 5.66 8.40
C LEU A 54 6.17 6.49 8.78
N GLN A 55 6.02 7.79 9.07
CA GLN A 55 7.13 8.64 9.48
C GLN A 55 7.76 8.17 10.80
N THR A 56 9.06 8.41 10.95
CA THR A 56 9.82 8.10 12.16
C THR A 56 9.26 8.82 13.39
N GLU A 57 8.78 10.04 13.19
CA GLU A 57 8.14 10.90 14.17
C GLU A 57 6.86 10.25 14.72
N TRP A 58 6.11 9.50 13.90
CA TRP A 58 4.93 8.76 14.36
C TRP A 58 5.30 7.69 15.39
N GLN A 59 6.48 7.06 15.28
CA GLN A 59 6.95 6.06 16.26
C GLN A 59 7.48 6.67 17.56
N SER A 60 7.61 8.00 17.62
CA SER A 60 8.13 8.68 18.79
C SER A 60 7.13 8.61 19.96
N PRO A 61 7.58 8.31 21.19
CA PRO A 61 6.72 8.38 22.38
C PRO A 61 6.10 9.76 22.64
N LYS A 62 6.60 10.81 21.97
CA LYS A 62 6.09 12.19 22.04
C LYS A 62 4.84 12.40 21.20
N SER A 63 4.52 11.49 20.28
CA SER A 63 3.45 11.65 19.28
C SER A 63 2.10 11.09 19.73
N LYS A 64 1.90 10.87 21.04
CA LYS A 64 0.68 10.26 21.59
C LYS A 64 -0.58 11.09 21.33
N GLU A 65 -0.46 12.41 21.39
CA GLU A 65 -1.60 13.30 21.11
C GLU A 65 -1.97 13.28 19.63
N GLU A 66 -0.97 13.20 18.75
CA GLU A 66 -1.14 13.05 17.31
C GLU A 66 -1.79 11.72 16.95
N HIS A 67 -1.42 10.62 17.62
CA HIS A 67 -2.08 9.31 17.49
C HIS A 67 -3.56 9.39 17.83
N LYS A 68 -3.84 9.90 19.03
CA LYS A 68 -5.21 10.04 19.54
C LYS A 68 -6.06 10.94 18.65
N SER A 69 -5.51 12.09 18.23
CA SER A 69 -6.25 13.05 17.39
C SER A 69 -6.62 12.47 16.02
N LEU A 70 -5.74 11.66 15.42
CA LEU A 70 -6.02 11.00 14.15
C LEU A 70 -7.04 9.87 14.32
N GLU A 71 -6.91 9.05 15.37
CA GLU A 71 -7.89 8.01 15.70
C GLU A 71 -9.29 8.63 15.90
N GLU A 72 -9.41 9.68 16.70
CA GLU A 72 -10.67 10.42 16.92
C GLU A 72 -11.24 11.01 15.62
N ALA A 73 -10.39 11.49 14.71
CA ALA A 73 -10.84 12.02 13.42
C ALA A 73 -11.37 10.92 12.50
N ILE A 74 -10.73 9.75 12.48
CA ILE A 74 -11.21 8.58 11.73
C ILE A 74 -12.51 8.06 12.33
N ASP A 75 -12.61 7.98 13.67
CA ASP A 75 -13.83 7.57 14.37
C ASP A 75 -14.99 8.52 14.10
N ALA A 76 -14.74 9.83 14.11
CA ALA A 76 -15.74 10.82 13.77
C ALA A 76 -16.29 10.61 12.35
N PHE A 77 -15.41 10.35 11.37
CA PHE A 77 -15.81 10.04 10.00
C PHE A 77 -16.64 8.75 9.90
N ILE A 78 -16.20 7.66 10.55
CA ILE A 78 -16.91 6.37 10.52
C ILE A 78 -18.29 6.52 11.16
N LYS A 79 -18.35 7.22 12.30
CA LYS A 79 -19.61 7.54 12.98
C LYS A 79 -20.52 8.37 12.08
N GLU A 80 -20.01 9.41 11.44
CA GLU A 80 -20.77 10.24 10.50
C GLU A 80 -21.39 9.40 9.38
N CYS A 81 -20.64 8.49 8.76
CA CYS A 81 -21.16 7.59 7.73
C CYS A 81 -22.27 6.67 8.25
N SER A 82 -22.16 6.21 9.51
CA SER A 82 -23.18 5.35 10.12
C SER A 82 -24.47 6.09 10.48
N GLU A 83 -24.37 7.34 10.90
CA GLU A 83 -25.52 8.16 11.34
C GLU A 83 -26.18 8.91 10.18
N HIS A 84 -25.40 9.30 9.18
CA HIS A 84 -25.81 10.15 8.06
C HIS A 84 -25.25 9.61 6.72
N PRO A 85 -25.66 8.40 6.29
CA PRO A 85 -25.13 7.79 5.07
C PRO A 85 -25.38 8.71 3.86
N GLY A 86 -24.38 8.85 2.97
CA GLY A 86 -24.43 9.73 1.81
C GLY A 86 -25.36 9.28 0.67
N GLY A 87 -26.17 8.24 0.90
CA GLY A 87 -27.11 7.66 -0.05
C GLY A 87 -28.57 7.99 0.26
N SER A 88 -29.47 7.65 -0.66
CA SER A 88 -30.91 7.63 -0.36
C SER A 88 -31.22 6.53 0.66
N ARG A 89 -32.23 6.75 1.51
CA ARG A 89 -32.70 5.77 2.52
C ARG A 89 -32.92 4.36 1.94
N ASP A 90 -33.29 4.26 0.66
CA ASP A 90 -33.62 3.00 0.00
C ASP A 90 -32.44 2.33 -0.73
N ALA A 91 -31.33 3.04 -0.96
CA ALA A 91 -30.22 2.58 -1.81
C ALA A 91 -28.96 2.15 -1.02
N GLY A 92 -28.95 2.36 0.30
CA GLY A 92 -27.78 2.08 1.14
C GLY A 92 -26.63 3.07 0.94
N PRO A 93 -25.49 2.87 1.63
CA PRO A 93 -24.34 3.74 1.53
C PRO A 93 -23.69 3.63 0.13
N PRO A 94 -23.20 4.74 -0.44
CA PRO A 94 -22.52 4.71 -1.73
C PRO A 94 -21.20 3.93 -1.66
N PRO A 95 -20.72 3.34 -2.77
CA PRO A 95 -19.53 2.48 -2.76
C PRO A 95 -18.26 3.11 -2.19
N TRP A 96 -18.06 4.41 -2.43
CA TRP A 96 -16.89 5.14 -1.90
C TRP A 96 -16.92 5.20 -0.36
N GLU A 97 -18.10 5.27 0.24
CA GLU A 97 -18.28 5.37 1.69
C GLU A 97 -17.94 4.04 2.33
N THR A 98 -18.50 2.93 1.82
CA THR A 98 -18.17 1.58 2.28
C THR A 98 -16.66 1.30 2.17
N GLN A 99 -16.05 1.70 1.04
CA GLN A 99 -14.61 1.52 0.82
C GLN A 99 -13.79 2.33 1.83
N LEU A 100 -14.15 3.59 2.07
CA LEU A 100 -13.38 4.46 2.95
C LEU A 100 -13.57 4.14 4.43
N VAL A 101 -14.77 3.70 4.84
CA VAL A 101 -15.03 3.18 6.20
C VAL A 101 -14.17 1.95 6.46
N ALA A 102 -14.19 0.96 5.56
CA ALA A 102 -13.35 -0.23 5.68
C ALA A 102 -11.86 0.14 5.76
N ARG A 103 -11.43 1.15 5.00
CA ARG A 103 -10.04 1.63 5.04
C ARG A 103 -9.70 2.40 6.32
N GLY A 104 -10.63 3.20 6.85
CA GLY A 104 -10.49 3.89 8.13
C GLY A 104 -10.31 2.90 9.28
N GLU A 105 -11.14 1.85 9.32
CA GLU A 105 -11.00 0.76 10.31
C GLU A 105 -9.66 0.03 10.19
N TRP A 106 -9.19 -0.20 8.96
CA TRP A 106 -7.86 -0.77 8.76
C TRP A 106 -6.75 0.16 9.26
N PHE A 107 -6.82 1.47 8.99
CA PHE A 107 -5.84 2.42 9.51
C PHE A 107 -5.79 2.41 11.03
N LYS A 108 -6.94 2.43 11.71
CA LYS A 108 -7.03 2.36 13.18
C LYS A 108 -6.29 1.15 13.74
N LYS A 109 -6.44 -0.02 13.13
CA LYS A 109 -5.75 -1.25 13.56
C LYS A 109 -4.23 -1.13 13.54
N ILE A 110 -3.68 -0.32 12.64
CA ILE A 110 -2.23 -0.19 12.46
C ILE A 110 -1.62 1.06 13.10
N LEU A 111 -2.41 2.02 13.60
CA LEU A 111 -1.89 3.30 14.12
C LEU A 111 -0.84 3.12 15.22
N SER A 112 -1.06 2.16 16.13
CA SER A 112 -0.17 1.90 17.26
C SER A 112 1.17 1.31 16.85
N ASN A 113 1.21 0.53 15.77
CA ASN A 113 2.41 -0.11 15.26
C ASN A 113 2.33 -0.35 13.75
N PRO A 114 2.49 0.69 12.92
CA PRO A 114 2.32 0.58 11.50
C PRO A 114 3.40 -0.26 10.84
N TRP A 115 4.55 -0.49 11.48
CA TRP A 115 5.63 -1.37 10.99
C TRP A 115 5.56 -2.79 11.59
N GLY A 116 4.53 -3.09 12.39
CA GLY A 116 4.46 -4.27 13.25
C GLY A 116 3.98 -5.55 12.60
N HIS A 117 3.53 -5.51 11.34
CA HIS A 117 2.91 -6.68 10.70
C HIS A 117 3.90 -7.86 10.62
N PRO A 118 3.52 -9.08 11.03
CA PRO A 118 4.44 -10.22 11.08
C PRO A 118 5.11 -10.53 9.73
N VAL A 119 4.32 -10.54 8.65
CA VAL A 119 4.84 -10.75 7.29
C VAL A 119 5.83 -9.65 6.89
N LEU A 120 5.52 -8.39 7.19
CA LEU A 120 6.45 -7.29 6.91
C LEU A 120 7.76 -7.47 7.66
N ARG A 121 7.70 -7.85 8.95
CA ARG A 121 8.90 -8.09 9.76
C ARG A 121 9.73 -9.24 9.21
N ALA A 122 9.09 -10.34 8.80
CA ALA A 122 9.77 -11.47 8.18
C ALA A 122 10.44 -11.08 6.85
N LEU A 123 9.76 -10.30 6.00
CA LEU A 123 10.32 -9.82 4.74
C LEU A 123 11.48 -8.83 4.92
N LEU A 124 11.53 -8.12 6.06
CA LEU A 124 12.60 -7.19 6.40
C LEU A 124 13.75 -7.84 7.19
N ASP A 125 13.56 -9.05 7.71
CA ASP A 125 14.58 -9.79 8.46
C ASP A 125 15.22 -10.87 7.58
N PRO A 126 16.46 -10.69 7.12
CA PRO A 126 17.15 -11.69 6.30
C PRO A 126 17.45 -13.01 7.04
N ARG A 127 17.24 -13.06 8.37
CA ARG A 127 17.43 -14.25 9.21
C ARG A 127 16.10 -14.88 9.64
N GLY A 128 14.98 -14.25 9.32
CA GLY A 128 13.65 -14.73 9.67
C GLY A 128 13.22 -15.93 8.81
N GLU A 129 12.22 -16.65 9.28
CA GLU A 129 11.57 -17.68 8.45
C GLU A 129 10.86 -17.02 7.26
N PRO A 130 11.03 -17.55 6.03
CA PRO A 130 10.41 -16.98 4.86
C PRO A 130 8.89 -17.15 4.91
N SER A 131 8.14 -16.05 4.76
CA SER A 131 6.69 -16.11 4.60
C SER A 131 6.29 -16.80 3.30
N SER A 132 5.24 -17.61 3.35
CA SER A 132 4.65 -18.24 2.17
C SER A 132 4.06 -17.22 1.20
N ASP A 133 3.93 -17.59 -0.07
CA ASP A 133 3.33 -16.71 -1.08
C ASP A 133 1.90 -16.31 -0.70
N GLN A 134 1.13 -17.21 -0.08
CA GLN A 134 -0.22 -16.93 0.37
C GLN A 134 -0.24 -15.88 1.49
N GLU A 135 0.64 -15.97 2.48
CA GLU A 135 0.73 -14.97 3.57
C GLU A 135 1.14 -13.60 3.05
N VAL A 136 2.11 -13.56 2.12
CA VAL A 136 2.53 -12.31 1.47
C VAL A 136 1.39 -11.71 0.67
N LEU A 137 0.66 -12.53 -0.08
CA LEU A 137 -0.45 -12.09 -0.91
C LEU A 137 -1.61 -11.52 -0.07
N GLU A 138 -2.01 -12.17 1.01
CA GLU A 138 -3.04 -11.65 1.91
C GLU A 138 -2.60 -10.34 2.58
N TRP A 139 -1.34 -10.26 3.04
CA TRP A 139 -0.80 -9.00 3.57
C TRP A 139 -0.82 -7.87 2.53
N LEU A 140 -0.45 -8.15 1.27
CA LEU A 140 -0.47 -7.14 0.20
C LEU A 140 -1.90 -6.69 -0.16
N LYS A 141 -2.90 -7.58 -0.05
CA LYS A 141 -4.33 -7.21 -0.21
C LYS A 141 -4.78 -6.24 0.89
N GLU A 142 -4.34 -6.45 2.13
CA GLU A 142 -4.62 -5.55 3.24
C GLU A 142 -3.93 -4.19 3.08
N GLU A 143 -2.63 -4.20 2.77
CA GLU A 143 -1.82 -3.00 2.56
C GLU A 143 -2.40 -2.14 1.42
N ARG A 144 -2.82 -2.83 0.34
CA ARG A 144 -3.01 -2.27 -0.99
C ARG A 144 -1.72 -1.66 -1.55
N GLY A 145 -1.69 -1.41 -2.85
CA GLY A 145 -0.54 -0.77 -3.52
C GLY A 145 -0.12 0.57 -2.88
N VAL A 146 -1.08 1.37 -2.39
CA VAL A 146 -0.81 2.68 -1.78
C VAL A 146 0.06 2.59 -0.51
N MET A 147 -0.23 1.67 0.41
CA MET A 147 0.55 1.57 1.64
C MET A 147 1.90 0.93 1.37
N PHE A 148 1.92 -0.15 0.57
CA PHE A 148 3.14 -0.86 0.20
C PHE A 148 4.18 0.09 -0.44
N VAL A 149 3.77 0.87 -1.44
CA VAL A 149 4.64 1.87 -2.08
C VAL A 149 5.07 2.95 -1.11
N THR A 150 4.19 3.40 -0.22
CA THR A 150 4.55 4.44 0.76
C THR A 150 5.61 3.93 1.75
N ARG A 151 5.56 2.66 2.16
CA ARG A 151 6.63 2.03 2.97
C ARG A 151 7.96 2.01 2.24
N LEU A 152 7.97 1.59 0.98
CA LEU A 152 9.20 1.56 0.17
C LEU A 152 9.81 2.96 0.08
N ARG A 153 9.00 3.97 -0.25
CA ARG A 153 9.44 5.37 -0.28
C ARG A 153 10.00 5.84 1.05
N GLN A 154 9.34 5.49 2.16
CA GLN A 154 9.79 5.87 3.49
C GLN A 154 11.11 5.19 3.87
N LEU A 155 11.27 3.90 3.61
CA LEU A 155 12.53 3.18 3.84
C LEU A 155 13.67 3.81 3.03
N ALA A 156 13.44 4.07 1.74
CA ALA A 156 14.43 4.71 0.87
C ALA A 156 14.79 6.13 1.35
N ALA A 157 13.80 6.94 1.74
CA ALA A 157 14.02 8.30 2.24
C ALA A 157 14.80 8.33 3.57
N SER A 158 14.55 7.34 4.44
CA SER A 158 15.28 7.16 5.71
C SER A 158 16.67 6.54 5.54
N LYS A 159 17.17 6.38 4.30
CA LYS A 159 18.45 5.74 3.96
C LYS A 159 18.54 4.26 4.34
N CYS A 160 17.41 3.58 4.52
CA CYS A 160 17.31 2.13 4.68
C CYS A 160 17.17 1.46 3.30
N ASP A 161 18.10 1.76 2.38
CA ASP A 161 18.07 1.29 0.99
C ASP A 161 18.07 -0.25 0.89
N ASP A 162 18.77 -0.91 1.81
CA ASP A 162 18.85 -2.36 1.97
C ASP A 162 17.51 -2.98 2.36
N LEU A 163 16.82 -2.40 3.35
CA LEU A 163 15.47 -2.84 3.74
C LEU A 163 14.45 -2.61 2.63
N ALA A 164 14.52 -1.45 1.96
CA ALA A 164 13.67 -1.15 0.80
C ALA A 164 13.91 -2.15 -0.35
N LEU A 165 15.17 -2.51 -0.59
CA LEU A 165 15.55 -3.48 -1.61
C LEU A 165 15.04 -4.87 -1.27
N SER A 166 15.23 -5.33 -0.02
CA SER A 166 14.71 -6.62 0.43
C SER A 166 13.20 -6.72 0.25
N LEU A 167 12.47 -5.68 0.67
CA LEU A 167 11.01 -5.66 0.56
C LEU A 167 10.52 -5.64 -0.89
N SER A 168 11.10 -4.79 -1.74
CA SER A 168 10.73 -4.73 -3.17
C SER A 168 11.09 -6.01 -3.92
N SER A 169 12.30 -6.53 -3.70
CA SER A 169 12.78 -7.76 -4.33
C SER A 169 11.92 -8.96 -3.93
N ALA A 170 11.48 -9.04 -2.67
CA ALA A 170 10.65 -10.15 -2.21
C ALA A 170 9.31 -10.25 -2.97
N VAL A 171 8.72 -9.11 -3.35
CA VAL A 171 7.49 -9.08 -4.16
C VAL A 171 7.82 -9.35 -5.63
N MET A 172 8.84 -8.68 -6.18
CA MET A 172 9.22 -8.83 -7.59
C MET A 172 9.71 -10.24 -7.94
N GLN A 173 10.42 -10.91 -7.03
CA GLN A 173 10.82 -12.31 -7.20
C GLN A 173 9.62 -13.25 -7.29
N ARG A 174 8.58 -13.05 -6.48
CA ARG A 174 7.36 -13.88 -6.53
C ARG A 174 6.62 -13.70 -7.85
N VAL A 175 6.53 -12.47 -8.34
CA VAL A 175 5.97 -12.15 -9.66
C VAL A 175 6.76 -12.85 -10.77
N ARG A 176 8.09 -12.72 -10.77
CA ARG A 176 8.96 -13.38 -11.76
C ARG A 176 8.89 -14.90 -11.70
N SER A 177 8.83 -15.50 -10.51
CA SER A 177 8.71 -16.95 -10.32
C SER A 177 7.35 -17.50 -10.76
N ALA A 178 6.31 -16.68 -10.73
CA ALA A 178 4.98 -17.03 -11.22
C ALA A 178 4.80 -16.81 -12.74
N ALA A 179 5.73 -16.11 -13.39
CA ALA A 179 5.67 -15.86 -14.83
C ALA A 179 5.94 -17.17 -15.59
N LYS A 180 4.99 -17.57 -16.47
CA LYS A 180 5.21 -18.67 -17.41
C LYS A 180 6.39 -18.30 -18.33
N PRO A 181 7.34 -19.21 -18.60
CA PRO A 181 8.37 -18.95 -19.60
C PRO A 181 7.71 -18.68 -20.96
N PRO A 182 8.30 -17.79 -21.79
CA PRO A 182 7.77 -17.50 -23.11
C PRO A 182 7.70 -18.79 -23.94
N ALA A 183 6.59 -18.98 -24.66
CA ALA A 183 6.31 -20.17 -25.45
C ALA A 183 7.38 -20.51 -26.50
N ASP A 184 8.26 -19.56 -26.83
CA ASP A 184 9.33 -19.73 -27.80
C ASP A 184 10.59 -20.43 -27.23
N ALA A 185 10.58 -20.86 -25.96
CA ALA A 185 11.68 -21.61 -25.34
C ALA A 185 11.54 -23.15 -25.48
N GLU A 186 10.41 -23.66 -25.98
CA GLU A 186 10.22 -25.09 -26.27
C GLU A 186 10.59 -25.42 -27.71
N ASN A 187 11.89 -25.52 -27.99
CA ASN A 187 12.36 -26.17 -29.21
C ASN A 187 12.15 -27.70 -29.06
N ASN A 188 11.13 -28.19 -29.74
CA ASN A 188 11.12 -29.38 -30.61
C ASN A 188 11.74 -30.68 -30.04
N ASP A 189 10.90 -31.54 -29.44
CA ASP A 189 10.85 -33.00 -29.73
C ASP A 189 9.93 -33.74 -28.73
N GLN A 190 8.63 -33.82 -29.03
CA GLN A 190 7.80 -35.00 -28.73
C GLN A 190 6.41 -34.95 -29.40
N PRO A 191 5.86 -36.11 -29.81
CA PRO A 191 4.69 -36.16 -30.68
C PRO A 191 3.40 -35.94 -29.90
N ALA A 192 2.48 -35.25 -30.55
CA ALA A 192 1.15 -34.92 -30.05
C ALA A 192 0.33 -36.17 -29.70
N ASP A 193 -0.10 -36.28 -28.44
CA ASP A 193 -1.38 -36.89 -28.11
C ASP A 193 -1.92 -36.37 -26.76
N VAL A 194 -3.25 -36.39 -26.68
CA VAL A 194 -4.15 -36.19 -25.54
C VAL A 194 -4.56 -34.74 -25.24
N THR A 195 -5.73 -34.44 -25.81
CA THR A 195 -6.73 -33.45 -25.39
C THR A 195 -6.73 -33.14 -23.89
N ASP A 196 -6.21 -31.98 -23.52
CA ASP A 196 -6.54 -31.32 -22.25
C ASP A 196 -7.45 -30.11 -22.54
N LYS A 197 -8.69 -30.20 -22.07
CA LYS A 197 -9.58 -29.04 -22.00
C LYS A 197 -8.87 -27.94 -21.21
N PRO A 198 -8.95 -26.66 -21.59
CA PRO A 198 -8.32 -25.60 -20.84
C PRO A 198 -8.95 -25.56 -19.43
N LYS A 199 -8.24 -26.11 -18.44
CA LYS A 199 -8.49 -25.78 -17.04
C LYS A 199 -8.31 -24.27 -16.96
N ALA A 200 -9.33 -23.56 -16.47
CA ALA A 200 -9.20 -22.15 -16.17
C ALA A 200 -7.90 -21.96 -15.37
N ASP A 201 -6.91 -21.31 -15.99
CA ASP A 201 -5.62 -21.08 -15.37
C ASP A 201 -5.88 -20.38 -14.04
N LYS A 202 -5.37 -20.94 -12.93
CA LYS A 202 -5.44 -20.25 -11.64
C LYS A 202 -4.77 -18.89 -11.82
N PRO A 203 -5.37 -17.79 -11.31
CA PRO A 203 -4.80 -16.47 -11.46
C PRO A 203 -3.40 -16.46 -10.84
N SER A 204 -2.44 -15.86 -11.56
CA SER A 204 -1.06 -15.76 -11.09
C SER A 204 -0.97 -14.81 -9.90
N PHE A 205 0.17 -14.81 -9.22
CA PHE A 205 0.45 -13.86 -8.14
C PHE A 205 0.27 -12.40 -8.61
N GLU A 206 0.74 -12.09 -9.83
CA GLU A 206 0.60 -10.77 -10.43
C GLU A 206 -0.87 -10.41 -10.74
N ASP A 207 -1.64 -11.37 -11.27
CA ASP A 207 -3.06 -11.17 -11.59
C ASP A 207 -3.86 -10.79 -10.34
N ILE A 208 -3.60 -11.50 -9.23
CA ILE A 208 -4.27 -11.24 -7.95
C ILE A 208 -3.86 -9.87 -7.40
N LEU A 209 -2.59 -9.47 -7.52
CA LEU A 209 -2.18 -8.14 -7.05
C LEU A 209 -2.85 -7.01 -7.85
N LYS A 210 -3.02 -7.19 -9.17
CA LYS A 210 -3.74 -6.23 -10.02
C LYS A 210 -5.22 -6.14 -9.68
N SER A 211 -5.90 -7.28 -9.52
CA SER A 211 -7.35 -7.32 -9.32
C SER A 211 -7.79 -7.04 -7.88
N GLU A 212 -7.01 -7.51 -6.89
CA GLU A 212 -7.41 -7.53 -5.48
C GLU A 212 -6.55 -6.63 -4.58
N ALA A 213 -5.26 -6.40 -4.90
CA ALA A 213 -4.38 -5.58 -4.06
C ALA A 213 -4.20 -4.14 -4.56
N GLY A 214 -4.79 -3.76 -5.69
CA GLY A 214 -4.68 -2.40 -6.23
C GLY A 214 -3.27 -2.04 -6.70
N PHE A 215 -2.52 -3.02 -7.21
CA PHE A 215 -1.25 -2.78 -7.90
C PHE A 215 -1.54 -2.34 -9.34
N THR A 216 -1.72 -1.02 -9.51
CA THR A 216 -1.92 -0.37 -10.81
C THR A 216 -0.63 -0.35 -11.62
N VAL A 217 -0.71 0.05 -12.90
CA VAL A 217 0.47 0.25 -13.76
C VAL A 217 1.51 1.15 -13.08
N ASP A 218 1.08 2.30 -12.54
CA ASP A 218 1.97 3.23 -11.81
C ASP A 218 2.67 2.59 -10.60
N VAL A 219 1.99 1.67 -9.91
CA VAL A 219 2.58 0.94 -8.76
C VAL A 219 3.68 -0.02 -9.26
N TRP A 220 3.44 -0.71 -10.37
CA TRP A 220 4.41 -1.63 -10.97
C TRP A 220 5.63 -0.92 -11.55
N GLU A 221 5.41 0.18 -12.27
CA GLU A 221 6.49 1.02 -12.81
C GLU A 221 7.39 1.52 -11.67
N LEU A 222 6.78 2.07 -10.61
CA LEU A 222 7.53 2.53 -9.46
C LEU A 222 8.26 1.41 -8.73
N LEU A 223 7.64 0.24 -8.57
CA LEU A 223 8.29 -0.90 -7.92
C LEU A 223 9.51 -1.36 -8.71
N THR A 224 9.38 -1.43 -10.03
CA THR A 224 10.46 -1.80 -10.96
C THR A 224 11.59 -0.77 -10.91
N ASP A 225 11.27 0.52 -10.99
CA ASP A 225 12.25 1.60 -10.91
C ASP A 225 12.98 1.61 -9.57
N MET A 226 12.25 1.45 -8.47
CA MET A 226 12.85 1.40 -7.13
C MET A 226 13.78 0.20 -6.98
N GLU A 227 13.34 -1.01 -7.34
CA GLU A 227 14.18 -2.20 -7.26
C GLU A 227 15.45 -2.03 -8.12
N PHE A 228 15.33 -1.54 -9.35
CA PHE A 228 16.46 -1.29 -10.25
C PHE A 228 17.46 -0.28 -9.66
N VAL A 229 17.00 0.88 -9.19
CA VAL A 229 17.85 1.92 -8.60
C VAL A 229 18.56 1.40 -7.34
N LEU A 230 17.85 0.63 -6.50
CA LEU A 230 18.39 0.09 -5.26
C LEU A 230 19.43 -1.01 -5.51
N LEU A 231 19.19 -1.89 -6.50
CA LEU A 231 20.19 -2.87 -6.96
C LEU A 231 21.46 -2.19 -7.44
N HIS A 232 21.34 -1.16 -8.30
CA HIS A 232 22.49 -0.41 -8.79
C HIS A 232 23.28 0.27 -7.67
N LYS A 233 22.59 0.85 -6.68
CA LYS A 233 23.23 1.44 -5.50
C LYS A 233 24.00 0.39 -4.69
N ARG A 234 23.42 -0.80 -4.49
CA ARG A 234 24.07 -1.90 -3.77
C ARG A 234 25.34 -2.35 -4.48
N ASP A 235 25.28 -2.53 -5.80
CA ASP A 235 26.43 -3.00 -6.59
C ASP A 235 27.56 -1.96 -6.59
N LYS A 236 27.24 -0.66 -6.62
CA LYS A 236 28.23 0.40 -6.42
C LYS A 236 28.88 0.34 -5.03
N ARG A 237 28.09 0.13 -3.96
CA ARG A 237 28.62 0.00 -2.60
C ARG A 237 29.52 -1.23 -2.48
N ALA A 238 29.14 -2.37 -3.06
CA ALA A 238 29.95 -3.58 -3.05
C ALA A 238 31.32 -3.34 -3.70
N ARG A 239 31.35 -2.70 -4.88
CA ARG A 239 32.60 -2.31 -5.57
C ARG A 239 33.45 -1.30 -4.79
N CYS A 240 32.85 -0.45 -3.96
CA CYS A 240 33.58 0.48 -3.11
C CYS A 240 34.19 -0.16 -1.85
N ILE A 241 33.71 -1.33 -1.42
CA ILE A 241 34.22 -2.07 -0.26
C ILE A 241 35.32 -3.07 -0.66
N GLU A 242 35.47 -3.37 -1.96
CA GLU A 242 36.63 -4.08 -2.51
C GLU A 242 37.87 -3.14 -2.55
N LEU A 243 38.45 -2.84 -1.39
CA LEU A 243 39.75 -2.17 -1.21
C LEU A 243 40.52 -2.74 -0.02
#